data_AF-A0A4R6DSE8-F1
#
_entry.id   AF-A0A4R6DSE8-F1
#
_cell.length_a   1.000
_cell.length_b   1.000
_cell.length_c   1.000
_cell.angle_alpha   90.00
_cell.angle_beta   90.00
_cell.angle_gamma   90.00
#
_symmetry.space_group_name_H-M   'P 1'
#
loop_
_entity.id
_entity.type
_entity.pdbx_description
1 polymer ?
#
loop_
_entity_poly.entity_id
_entity_poly.type
_entity_poly.pdbx_seq_one_letter_code
_entity_poly.pdbx_strand_id
1 'polypeptide(L)'
;MSAAPKKSRRWMLLLLAAILVLAPGAYFLLKPSPFDGKVNALGLDLAQPDALIRSQSLSRLPPDLMRVPLARDVLTEDFVDYYEQHEQRLALSGTLRRLAYEHRLSLPERVLESVFDEPAEVALWRGGDGALKHFAVAMTRNGLARTLQMLLPLAPEVQLSTVGELRGGKARLLVLEYGYGHRLLLAARGDRVVALSDPGMLLQSAEDAAEGEEPVQDGAAAAVIARLLDMDADEVSPFAEHFALAAPSGKGHQLVVGASFYAMGYQAFAPGVAALDFSFDDQGGWRTAMLVDGAALPAGGLDGSALWSALPHGASLCALAPVAWDRLSPLAEKLGVPAEKNKAAGGLGDLFTGPATVCWYGDSRLYTPLFAATLKADVDAATAARFTTVFGAATGIGGEVEAEAEGSGADGLRLWRKQVPSVFGSGPAEERQMVPSLASSGRLVLFSPDAALVDKAVDVAAKRYPALADSLPAASKTIALLDPAPMAALLRKEVFAALPRSEETLLRNAADAHLLPRLQQLSSYPALRLVRGGEAGQGRQWQPLQWESAAPRR
;
A
#
# COMPACT_ATOMS: atom_id res chain seq x y z
N MET A 1 27.38 -27.56 53.82
CA MET A 1 25.90 -27.44 53.86
C MET A 1 25.56 -25.95 53.94
N SER A 2 25.04 -25.36 52.86
CA SER A 2 24.35 -24.07 52.92
C SER A 2 23.28 -24.06 51.82
N ALA A 3 22.08 -23.62 52.20
CA ALA A 3 20.82 -23.91 51.54
C ALA A 3 20.55 -23.03 50.31
N ALA A 4 20.00 -23.62 49.26
CA ALA A 4 19.47 -22.90 48.10
C ALA A 4 18.14 -22.20 48.46
N PRO A 5 17.92 -20.92 48.09
CA PRO A 5 16.67 -20.26 48.37
C PRO A 5 15.59 -20.70 47.37
N LYS A 6 14.45 -21.18 47.91
CA LYS A 6 13.21 -21.46 47.18
C LYS A 6 12.68 -20.18 46.52
N LYS A 7 13.01 -19.96 45.24
CA LYS A 7 12.40 -18.90 44.42
C LYS A 7 10.91 -19.24 44.21
N SER A 8 10.04 -18.37 44.70
CA SER A 8 8.66 -18.69 45.01
C SER A 8 7.80 -18.97 43.77
N ARG A 9 7.06 -20.09 43.84
CA ARG A 9 6.01 -20.54 42.89
C ARG A 9 4.91 -19.48 42.65
N ARG A 10 4.82 -18.45 43.51
CA ARG A 10 3.93 -17.28 43.36
C ARG A 10 4.34 -16.35 42.21
N TRP A 11 5.63 -16.21 41.94
CA TRP A 11 6.11 -15.32 40.87
C TRP A 11 5.85 -15.91 39.47
N MET A 12 5.97 -17.24 39.34
CA MET A 12 5.59 -17.96 38.12
C MET A 12 4.08 -17.89 37.85
N LEU A 13 3.24 -17.96 38.89
CA LEU A 13 1.78 -17.83 38.74
C LEU A 13 1.34 -16.41 38.37
N LEU A 14 2.03 -15.38 38.86
CA LEU A 14 1.78 -13.97 38.48
C LEU A 14 2.22 -13.68 37.04
N LEU A 15 3.34 -14.24 36.59
CA LEU A 15 3.77 -14.16 35.19
C LEU A 15 2.80 -14.88 34.25
N LEU A 16 2.32 -16.07 34.62
CA LEU A 16 1.33 -16.79 33.81
C LEU A 16 -0.02 -16.06 33.75
N ALA A 17 -0.48 -15.48 34.87
CA ALA A 17 -1.69 -14.68 34.90
C ALA A 17 -1.56 -13.37 34.10
N ALA A 18 -0.39 -12.71 34.15
CA ALA A 18 -0.12 -11.54 33.33
C ALA A 18 -0.09 -11.87 31.83
N ILE A 19 0.50 -13.01 31.44
CA ILE A 19 0.50 -13.47 30.04
C ILE A 19 -0.93 -13.83 29.59
N LEU A 20 -1.74 -14.47 30.44
CA LEU A 20 -3.13 -14.83 30.13
C LEU A 20 -4.08 -13.61 30.04
N VAL A 21 -3.75 -12.48 30.68
CA VAL A 21 -4.53 -11.23 30.60
C VAL A 21 -4.03 -10.30 29.49
N LEU A 22 -2.72 -10.29 29.22
CA LEU A 22 -2.11 -9.47 28.18
C LEU A 22 -2.28 -10.05 26.77
N ALA A 23 -2.33 -11.38 26.60
CA ALA A 23 -2.51 -12.00 25.29
C ALA A 23 -3.89 -11.69 24.65
N PRO A 24 -5.03 -11.74 25.38
CA PRO A 24 -6.32 -11.30 24.83
C PRO A 24 -6.37 -9.80 24.59
N GLY A 25 -5.77 -8.98 25.47
CA GLY A 25 -5.73 -7.52 25.31
C GLY A 25 -4.91 -7.07 24.10
N ALA A 26 -3.77 -7.72 23.84
CA ALA A 26 -2.94 -7.49 22.65
C ALA A 26 -3.65 -7.91 21.36
N TYR A 27 -4.44 -8.99 21.40
CA TYR A 27 -5.28 -9.43 20.28
C TYR A 27 -6.40 -8.43 19.95
N PHE A 28 -7.04 -7.83 20.96
CA PHE A 28 -8.10 -6.83 20.76
C PHE A 28 -7.57 -5.45 20.33
N LEU A 29 -6.35 -5.07 20.72
CA LEU A 29 -5.75 -3.74 20.44
C LEU A 29 -4.93 -3.64 19.16
N LEU A 30 -4.62 -4.78 18.51
CA LEU A 30 -3.95 -4.86 17.20
C LEU A 30 -4.89 -5.30 16.09
N LYS A 31 -6.13 -5.67 16.44
CA LYS A 31 -7.20 -5.76 15.45
C LYS A 31 -7.41 -4.32 14.94
N PRO A 32 -7.20 -4.02 13.63
CA PRO A 32 -7.80 -2.81 13.08
C PRO A 32 -9.26 -2.86 13.50
N SER A 33 -9.79 -1.84 14.18
CA SER A 33 -11.19 -1.85 14.59
C SER A 33 -12.00 -2.20 13.35
N PRO A 34 -12.51 -3.44 13.23
CA PRO A 34 -13.45 -3.70 12.19
C PRO A 34 -14.60 -2.77 12.54
N PHE A 35 -15.16 -2.13 11.55
CA PHE A 35 -16.54 -1.71 11.67
C PHE A 35 -17.30 -2.89 12.32
N ASP A 36 -17.83 -2.69 13.54
CA ASP A 36 -18.34 -3.78 14.39
C ASP A 36 -19.74 -4.28 13.93
N GLY A 37 -20.20 -3.79 12.78
CA GLY A 37 -21.21 -4.46 12.00
C GLY A 37 -20.54 -5.54 11.17
N LYS A 38 -20.87 -6.81 11.41
CA LYS A 38 -20.63 -7.84 10.39
C LYS A 38 -21.42 -7.45 9.13
N VAL A 39 -20.75 -6.79 8.19
CA VAL A 39 -21.29 -6.50 6.85
C VAL A 39 -20.95 -7.73 6.03
N ASN A 40 -21.95 -8.53 5.67
CA ASN A 40 -21.80 -9.84 5.00
C ASN A 40 -20.85 -10.86 5.69
N ALA A 41 -20.70 -12.06 5.11
CA ALA A 41 -19.89 -13.13 5.68
C ALA A 41 -18.38 -12.80 5.72
N LEU A 42 -17.92 -11.91 4.84
CA LEU A 42 -16.51 -11.52 4.70
C LEU A 42 -16.15 -10.25 5.49
N GLY A 43 -17.13 -9.55 6.07
CA GLY A 43 -16.90 -8.29 6.78
C GLY A 43 -16.54 -7.12 5.85
N LEU A 44 -16.97 -7.19 4.58
CA LEU A 44 -16.63 -6.20 3.55
C LEU A 44 -17.74 -5.16 3.40
N ASP A 45 -17.39 -3.87 3.47
CA ASP A 45 -18.29 -2.79 3.05
C ASP A 45 -18.24 -2.64 1.52
N LEU A 46 -19.28 -3.11 0.82
CA LEU A 46 -19.36 -3.02 -0.65
C LEU A 46 -19.44 -1.58 -1.16
N ALA A 47 -19.74 -0.59 -0.32
CA ALA A 47 -19.70 0.81 -0.74
C ALA A 47 -18.28 1.40 -0.72
N GLN A 48 -17.30 0.72 -0.11
CA GLN A 48 -15.94 1.24 0.11
C GLN A 48 -14.86 0.29 -0.42
N PRO A 49 -14.69 0.19 -1.75
CA PRO A 49 -13.61 -0.59 -2.33
C PRO A 49 -12.23 0.00 -2.04
N ASP A 50 -11.24 -0.86 -1.91
CA ASP A 50 -9.83 -0.49 -1.76
C ASP A 50 -9.21 -0.02 -3.09
N ALA A 51 -9.74 -0.48 -4.23
CA ALA A 51 -9.36 -0.02 -5.57
C ALA A 51 -10.54 -0.10 -6.54
N LEU A 52 -10.50 0.72 -7.60
CA LEU A 52 -11.52 0.76 -8.65
C LEU A 52 -10.86 0.88 -10.02
N ILE A 53 -11.32 0.06 -10.96
CA ILE A 53 -11.00 0.16 -12.38
C ILE A 53 -12.27 0.57 -13.11
N ARG A 54 -12.23 1.67 -13.86
CA ARG A 54 -13.29 2.06 -14.79
C ARG A 54 -12.73 1.96 -16.18
N SER A 55 -13.41 1.22 -17.04
CA SER A 55 -12.93 0.96 -18.38
C SER A 55 -14.09 0.96 -19.36
N GLN A 56 -13.88 1.54 -20.54
CA GLN A 56 -14.78 1.36 -21.69
C GLN A 56 -14.57 0.00 -22.37
N SER A 57 -13.41 -0.62 -22.15
CA SER A 57 -13.01 -1.92 -22.70
C SER A 57 -11.88 -2.48 -21.82
N LEU A 58 -12.21 -3.35 -20.89
CA LEU A 58 -11.24 -4.06 -20.05
C LEU A 58 -10.17 -4.82 -20.86
N SER A 59 -10.47 -5.26 -22.09
CA SER A 59 -9.49 -5.91 -22.98
C SER A 59 -8.42 -4.94 -23.49
N ARG A 60 -8.72 -3.63 -23.58
CA ARG A 60 -7.76 -2.59 -24.01
C ARG A 60 -6.93 -1.98 -22.89
N LEU A 61 -7.33 -2.17 -21.63
CA LEU A 61 -6.58 -1.65 -20.48
C LEU A 61 -5.10 -2.08 -20.47
N PRO A 62 -4.77 -3.37 -20.68
CA PRO A 62 -3.37 -3.78 -20.68
C PRO A 62 -2.50 -3.19 -21.80
N PRO A 63 -2.87 -3.24 -23.10
CA PRO A 63 -2.05 -2.60 -24.14
C PRO A 63 -1.94 -1.08 -23.94
N ASP A 64 -2.95 -0.43 -23.37
CA ASP A 64 -2.90 1.01 -23.05
C ASP A 64 -1.97 1.32 -21.88
N LEU A 65 -1.90 0.45 -20.85
CA LEU A 65 -0.91 0.54 -19.78
C LEU A 65 0.53 0.40 -20.31
N MET A 66 0.73 -0.46 -21.31
CA MET A 66 2.01 -0.67 -21.99
C MET A 66 2.42 0.49 -22.91
N ARG A 67 1.58 1.51 -23.12
CA ARG A 67 1.99 2.75 -23.78
C ARG A 67 2.88 3.61 -22.89
N VAL A 68 2.83 3.43 -21.57
CA VAL A 68 3.73 4.13 -20.64
C VAL A 68 5.14 3.53 -20.79
N PRO A 69 6.15 4.29 -21.24
CA PRO A 69 7.48 3.73 -21.56
C PRO A 69 8.12 2.97 -20.41
N LEU A 70 8.06 3.53 -19.20
CA LEU A 70 8.60 2.89 -17.99
C LEU A 70 7.90 1.56 -17.70
N ALA A 71 6.57 1.50 -17.83
CA ALA A 71 5.82 0.27 -17.62
C ALA A 71 6.14 -0.76 -18.71
N ARG A 72 6.21 -0.34 -19.97
CA ARG A 72 6.55 -1.19 -21.11
C ARG A 72 7.89 -1.89 -20.96
N ASP A 73 8.89 -1.15 -20.52
CA ASP A 73 10.27 -1.64 -20.47
C ASP A 73 10.53 -2.50 -19.21
N VAL A 74 9.72 -2.34 -18.15
CA VAL A 74 9.85 -3.09 -16.88
C VAL A 74 8.89 -4.30 -16.83
N LEU A 75 7.67 -4.18 -17.35
CA LEU A 75 6.61 -5.19 -17.30
C LEU A 75 6.48 -5.91 -18.66
N THR A 76 7.38 -6.83 -18.98
CA THR A 76 7.28 -7.61 -20.23
C THR A 76 6.59 -8.96 -20.06
N GLU A 77 6.14 -9.53 -21.18
CA GLU A 77 5.52 -10.86 -21.39
C GLU A 77 6.19 -11.98 -20.56
N ASP A 78 7.52 -12.05 -20.49
CA ASP A 78 8.23 -13.09 -19.71
C ASP A 78 7.93 -13.10 -18.18
N PHE A 79 7.61 -11.95 -17.58
CA PHE A 79 7.21 -11.88 -16.15
C PHE A 79 5.78 -12.42 -15.93
N VAL A 80 5.02 -12.51 -17.02
CA VAL A 80 3.68 -13.10 -17.08
C VAL A 80 3.76 -14.60 -17.32
N ASP A 81 4.61 -15.03 -18.25
CA ASP A 81 4.93 -16.42 -18.66
C ASP A 81 5.22 -17.35 -17.47
N TYR A 82 6.00 -16.89 -16.49
CA TYR A 82 6.28 -17.66 -15.26
C TYR A 82 5.03 -17.92 -14.40
N TYR A 83 4.06 -16.99 -14.41
CA TYR A 83 2.76 -17.16 -13.75
C TYR A 83 1.73 -17.86 -14.64
N GLU A 84 2.07 -18.24 -15.88
CA GLU A 84 1.19 -18.96 -16.82
C GLU A 84 1.19 -20.46 -16.67
N GLN A 85 2.31 -21.01 -16.21
CA GLN A 85 2.49 -22.45 -16.07
C GLN A 85 1.82 -23.03 -14.82
N HIS A 86 1.13 -22.20 -14.02
CA HIS A 86 0.38 -22.63 -12.85
C HIS A 86 -1.13 -22.63 -13.18
N GLU A 87 -1.72 -23.82 -13.25
CA GLU A 87 -3.06 -24.18 -13.77
C GLU A 87 -4.28 -23.56 -13.05
N GLN A 88 -4.10 -22.56 -12.16
CA GLN A 88 -5.19 -21.89 -11.41
C GLN A 88 -5.95 -20.81 -12.23
N ARG A 89 -5.92 -20.87 -13.56
CA ARG A 89 -6.26 -19.75 -14.48
C ARG A 89 -7.67 -19.79 -15.10
N LEU A 90 -8.70 -19.91 -14.26
CA LEU A 90 -10.03 -19.37 -14.59
C LEU A 90 -10.40 -18.14 -13.74
N ALA A 91 -9.50 -17.67 -12.88
CA ALA A 91 -9.66 -16.38 -12.23
C ALA A 91 -9.57 -15.25 -13.28
N LEU A 92 -10.50 -14.29 -13.20
CA LEU A 92 -10.56 -13.08 -14.03
C LEU A 92 -9.17 -12.41 -14.25
N SER A 93 -8.32 -12.42 -13.22
CA SER A 93 -6.95 -11.91 -13.26
C SER A 93 -6.04 -12.66 -14.24
N GLY A 94 -6.13 -13.99 -14.31
CA GLY A 94 -5.35 -14.82 -15.24
C GLY A 94 -5.79 -14.62 -16.69
N THR A 95 -7.09 -14.52 -16.94
CA THR A 95 -7.64 -14.26 -18.28
C THR A 95 -7.31 -12.85 -18.78
N LEU A 96 -7.50 -11.81 -17.96
CA LEU A 96 -7.10 -10.44 -18.31
C LEU A 96 -5.60 -10.35 -18.59
N ARG A 97 -4.79 -11.13 -17.88
CA ARG A 97 -3.33 -11.18 -18.07
C ARG A 97 -2.93 -11.94 -19.34
N ARG A 98 -3.60 -13.03 -19.74
CA ARG A 98 -3.29 -13.70 -21.04
C ARG A 98 -3.75 -12.88 -22.24
N LEU A 99 -4.95 -12.29 -22.15
CA LEU A 99 -5.48 -11.36 -23.16
C LEU A 99 -4.54 -10.17 -23.39
N ALA A 100 -3.87 -9.71 -22.33
CA ALA A 100 -2.95 -8.59 -22.39
C ALA A 100 -1.69 -8.84 -23.24
N TYR A 101 -1.21 -10.08 -23.31
CA TYR A 101 0.14 -10.37 -23.79
C TYR A 101 0.19 -11.39 -24.94
N GLU A 102 -0.73 -12.36 -25.03
CA GLU A 102 -0.71 -13.35 -26.12
C GLU A 102 -1.30 -12.81 -27.44
N HIS A 103 -0.57 -12.92 -28.54
CA HIS A 103 -1.04 -12.54 -29.89
C HIS A 103 -1.89 -13.62 -30.61
N ARG A 104 -2.11 -14.79 -29.99
CA ARG A 104 -2.89 -15.90 -30.58
C ARG A 104 -3.85 -16.52 -29.57
N LEU A 105 -4.93 -15.79 -29.28
CA LEU A 105 -5.98 -16.25 -28.41
C LEU A 105 -6.67 -17.52 -28.95
N SER A 106 -6.90 -18.48 -28.08
CA SER A 106 -7.77 -19.62 -28.33
C SER A 106 -9.22 -19.17 -28.56
N LEU A 107 -10.07 -20.05 -29.09
CA LEU A 107 -11.47 -19.71 -29.38
C LEU A 107 -12.28 -19.33 -28.11
N PRO A 108 -12.10 -20.00 -26.95
CA PRO A 108 -12.69 -19.56 -25.67
C PRO A 108 -12.21 -18.19 -25.19
N GLU A 109 -10.93 -17.85 -25.40
CA GLU A 109 -10.36 -16.56 -24.99
C GLU A 109 -10.87 -15.39 -25.85
N ARG A 110 -11.10 -15.61 -27.15
CA ARG A 110 -11.75 -14.61 -28.03
C ARG A 110 -13.19 -14.31 -27.62
N VAL A 111 -13.90 -15.29 -27.07
CA VAL A 111 -15.24 -15.09 -26.51
C VAL A 111 -15.17 -14.25 -25.24
N LEU A 112 -14.20 -14.51 -24.36
CA LEU A 112 -13.94 -13.70 -23.16
C LEU A 112 -13.53 -12.26 -23.50
N GLU A 113 -12.67 -12.07 -24.51
CA GLU A 113 -12.30 -10.74 -25.04
C GLU A 113 -13.53 -9.91 -25.41
N SER A 114 -14.54 -10.53 -26.06
CA SER A 114 -15.76 -9.84 -26.46
C SER A 114 -16.64 -9.36 -25.29
N VAL A 115 -16.53 -9.99 -24.11
CA VAL A 115 -17.19 -9.52 -22.87
C VAL A 115 -16.43 -8.34 -22.28
N PHE A 116 -15.11 -8.42 -22.35
CA PHE A 116 -14.22 -7.42 -21.79
C PHE A 116 -14.06 -6.20 -22.70
N ASP A 117 -14.59 -6.20 -23.93
CA ASP A 117 -14.65 -5.00 -24.77
C ASP A 117 -15.86 -4.09 -24.44
N GLU A 118 -16.69 -4.46 -23.46
CA GLU A 118 -17.80 -3.65 -22.98
C GLU A 118 -17.39 -2.73 -21.80
N PRO A 119 -18.09 -1.60 -21.60
CA PRO A 119 -17.85 -0.73 -20.46
C PRO A 119 -18.15 -1.44 -19.14
N ALA A 120 -17.18 -1.39 -18.22
CA ALA A 120 -17.26 -2.06 -16.94
C ALA A 120 -16.56 -1.26 -15.84
N GLU A 121 -17.14 -1.35 -14.64
CA GLU A 121 -16.47 -0.95 -13.40
C GLU A 121 -16.11 -2.20 -12.61
N VAL A 122 -14.83 -2.32 -12.23
CA VAL A 122 -14.30 -3.39 -11.39
C VAL A 122 -13.84 -2.79 -10.07
N ALA A 123 -14.61 -3.04 -9.02
CA ALA A 123 -14.25 -2.66 -7.65
C ALA A 123 -13.53 -3.83 -6.97
N LEU A 124 -12.49 -3.54 -6.18
CA LEU A 124 -11.66 -4.55 -5.52
C LEU A 124 -11.52 -4.28 -4.03
N TRP A 125 -11.49 -5.34 -3.24
CA TRP A 125 -11.29 -5.33 -1.79
C TRP A 125 -10.20 -6.29 -1.37
N ARG A 126 -9.50 -5.92 -0.30
CA ARG A 126 -8.51 -6.80 0.32
C ARG A 126 -9.15 -7.99 1.03
N GLY A 127 -8.50 -9.14 0.95
CA GLY A 127 -8.76 -10.27 1.83
C GLY A 127 -8.01 -10.17 3.15
N GLY A 128 -8.11 -11.21 3.99
CA GLY A 128 -7.48 -11.24 5.32
C GLY A 128 -5.95 -11.17 5.34
N ASP A 129 -5.28 -11.40 4.21
CA ASP A 129 -3.83 -11.27 4.04
C ASP A 129 -3.40 -9.91 3.45
N GLY A 130 -4.36 -9.00 3.21
CA GLY A 130 -4.09 -7.66 2.68
C GLY A 130 -3.96 -7.58 1.15
N ALA A 131 -4.02 -8.70 0.42
CA ALA A 131 -4.03 -8.70 -1.05
C ALA A 131 -5.44 -8.44 -1.59
N LEU A 132 -5.57 -7.77 -2.75
CA LEU A 132 -6.85 -7.61 -3.45
C LEU A 132 -7.34 -8.97 -3.95
N LYS A 133 -8.36 -9.53 -3.29
CA LYS A 133 -8.88 -10.89 -3.55
C LYS A 133 -10.33 -10.89 -3.96
N HIS A 134 -11.11 -10.00 -3.37
CA HIS A 134 -12.54 -9.91 -3.64
C HIS A 134 -12.78 -8.82 -4.66
N PHE A 135 -13.65 -9.06 -5.62
CA PHE A 135 -13.99 -8.10 -6.65
C PHE A 135 -15.46 -8.14 -7.02
N ALA A 136 -15.97 -7.00 -7.47
CA ALA A 136 -17.29 -6.83 -8.03
C ALA A 136 -17.15 -6.20 -9.42
N VAL A 137 -17.79 -6.80 -10.42
CA VAL A 137 -17.83 -6.25 -11.78
C VAL A 137 -19.24 -5.81 -12.09
N ALA A 138 -19.44 -4.52 -12.33
CA ALA A 138 -20.70 -3.96 -12.81
C ALA A 138 -20.57 -3.65 -14.30
N MET A 139 -21.42 -4.26 -15.13
CA MET A 139 -21.38 -4.12 -16.60
C MET A 139 -22.76 -4.31 -17.23
N THR A 140 -22.85 -4.13 -18.54
CA THR A 140 -24.06 -4.46 -19.31
C THR A 140 -24.18 -5.96 -19.60
N ARG A 141 -25.38 -6.49 -19.48
CA ARG A 141 -25.74 -7.91 -19.59
C ARG A 141 -25.47 -8.52 -20.96
N ASN A 142 -25.52 -7.73 -22.04
CA ASN A 142 -25.36 -8.24 -23.41
C ASN A 142 -24.00 -8.93 -23.64
N GLY A 143 -22.92 -8.42 -23.04
CA GLY A 143 -21.60 -9.06 -23.10
C GLY A 143 -21.55 -10.37 -22.32
N LEU A 144 -21.93 -10.35 -21.04
CA LEU A 144 -21.85 -11.53 -20.16
C LEU A 144 -22.81 -12.66 -20.59
N ALA A 145 -24.03 -12.33 -21.01
CA ALA A 145 -25.04 -13.32 -21.39
C ALA A 145 -24.64 -14.10 -22.65
N ARG A 146 -24.03 -13.43 -23.65
CA ARG A 146 -23.49 -14.10 -24.84
C ARG A 146 -22.41 -15.10 -24.46
N THR A 147 -21.55 -14.74 -23.53
CA THR A 147 -20.41 -15.58 -23.15
C THR A 147 -20.78 -16.74 -22.26
N LEU A 148 -21.65 -16.55 -21.27
CA LEU A 148 -22.19 -17.67 -20.51
C LEU A 148 -22.87 -18.68 -21.45
N GLN A 149 -23.69 -18.21 -22.41
CA GLN A 149 -24.32 -19.08 -23.41
C GLN A 149 -23.30 -19.83 -24.30
N MET A 150 -22.18 -19.20 -24.65
CA MET A 150 -21.13 -19.81 -25.48
C MET A 150 -20.19 -20.74 -24.69
N LEU A 151 -20.00 -20.52 -23.39
CA LEU A 151 -19.12 -21.31 -22.52
C LEU A 151 -19.81 -22.55 -21.93
N LEU A 152 -21.12 -22.47 -21.68
CA LEU A 152 -21.94 -23.58 -21.15
C LEU A 152 -21.71 -24.94 -21.87
N PRO A 153 -21.58 -25.00 -23.21
CA PRO A 153 -21.30 -26.26 -23.91
C PRO A 153 -19.84 -26.75 -23.81
N LEU A 154 -18.89 -25.87 -23.52
CA LEU A 154 -17.44 -26.13 -23.60
C LEU A 154 -16.81 -26.49 -22.25
N ALA A 155 -17.52 -26.24 -21.14
CA ALA A 155 -17.03 -26.49 -19.79
C ALA A 155 -18.10 -27.24 -18.98
N PRO A 156 -18.13 -28.59 -19.02
CA PRO A 156 -19.13 -29.38 -18.29
C PRO A 156 -19.05 -29.22 -16.77
N GLU A 157 -17.94 -28.71 -16.24
CA GLU A 157 -17.76 -28.40 -14.82
C GLU A 157 -18.39 -27.07 -14.39
N VAL A 158 -18.82 -26.23 -15.34
CA VAL A 158 -19.49 -24.97 -15.05
C VAL A 158 -20.94 -25.24 -14.70
N GLN A 159 -21.29 -25.06 -13.43
CA GLN A 159 -22.65 -25.24 -12.95
C GLN A 159 -23.26 -23.88 -12.60
N LEU A 160 -24.35 -23.53 -13.28
CA LEU A 160 -25.10 -22.31 -13.01
C LEU A 160 -26.38 -22.69 -12.25
N SER A 161 -26.50 -22.27 -10.99
CA SER A 161 -27.66 -22.50 -10.14
C SER A 161 -28.35 -21.18 -9.80
N THR A 162 -29.68 -21.22 -9.59
CA THR A 162 -30.43 -20.06 -9.09
C THR A 162 -30.51 -20.14 -7.58
N VAL A 163 -30.15 -19.06 -6.89
CA VAL A 163 -30.03 -19.02 -5.43
C VAL A 163 -31.13 -18.17 -4.77
N GLY A 164 -31.84 -17.36 -5.55
CA GLY A 164 -33.00 -16.60 -5.09
C GLY A 164 -33.12 -15.25 -5.80
N GLU A 165 -33.80 -14.31 -5.14
CA GLU A 165 -33.90 -12.92 -5.59
C GLU A 165 -33.14 -11.96 -4.67
N LEU A 166 -32.62 -10.88 -5.24
CA LEU A 166 -32.02 -9.80 -4.47
C LEU A 166 -33.07 -9.15 -3.56
N ARG A 167 -32.72 -8.97 -2.28
CA ARG A 167 -33.55 -8.29 -1.28
C ARG A 167 -34.00 -6.92 -1.80
N GLY A 168 -35.31 -6.65 -1.73
CA GLY A 168 -35.92 -5.42 -2.27
C GLY A 168 -36.50 -5.56 -3.69
N GLY A 169 -36.33 -6.72 -4.34
CA GLY A 169 -37.15 -7.21 -5.45
C GLY A 169 -36.78 -6.71 -6.84
N LYS A 170 -36.70 -7.69 -7.79
CA LYS A 170 -36.56 -7.65 -9.27
C LYS A 170 -35.22 -8.11 -9.87
N ALA A 171 -34.20 -8.48 -9.09
CA ALA A 171 -32.96 -9.02 -9.65
C ALA A 171 -32.78 -10.49 -9.29
N ARG A 172 -32.49 -11.35 -10.27
CA ARG A 172 -32.23 -12.77 -10.03
C ARG A 172 -30.80 -12.96 -9.55
N LEU A 173 -30.61 -13.78 -8.53
CA LEU A 173 -29.31 -14.21 -8.03
C LEU A 173 -28.99 -15.59 -8.58
N LEU A 174 -27.86 -15.69 -9.26
CA LEU A 174 -27.34 -16.91 -9.85
C LEU A 174 -25.95 -17.18 -9.28
N VAL A 175 -25.66 -18.41 -8.89
CA VAL A 175 -24.29 -18.83 -8.54
C VAL A 175 -23.71 -19.61 -9.70
N LEU A 176 -22.52 -19.19 -10.12
CA LEU A 176 -21.70 -19.85 -11.10
C LEU A 176 -20.56 -20.55 -10.35
N GLU A 177 -20.66 -21.87 -10.24
CA GLU A 177 -19.57 -22.69 -9.73
C GLU A 177 -18.63 -23.04 -10.88
N TYR A 178 -17.33 -22.85 -10.64
CA TYR A 178 -16.28 -23.23 -11.56
C TYR A 178 -15.12 -23.85 -10.76
N GLY A 179 -14.27 -24.63 -11.43
CA GLY A 179 -13.35 -25.59 -10.81
C GLY A 179 -12.62 -25.14 -9.53
N TYR A 180 -12.24 -26.12 -8.70
CA TYR A 180 -11.56 -25.95 -7.40
C TYR A 180 -12.38 -25.22 -6.31
N GLY A 181 -13.71 -25.30 -6.37
CA GLY A 181 -14.59 -24.77 -5.32
C GLY A 181 -14.78 -23.26 -5.36
N HIS A 182 -14.44 -22.61 -6.48
CA HIS A 182 -14.68 -21.19 -6.67
C HIS A 182 -16.12 -20.93 -7.12
N ARG A 183 -16.71 -19.87 -6.58
CA ARG A 183 -18.12 -19.51 -6.82
C ARG A 183 -18.19 -18.02 -7.16
N LEU A 184 -18.79 -17.67 -8.30
CA LEU A 184 -19.20 -16.29 -8.58
C LEU A 184 -20.68 -16.14 -8.28
N LEU A 185 -21.07 -15.03 -7.68
CA LEU A 185 -22.47 -14.66 -7.50
C LEU A 185 -22.84 -13.58 -8.52
N LEU A 186 -23.80 -13.87 -9.39
CA LEU A 186 -24.30 -12.97 -10.41
C LEU A 186 -25.67 -12.44 -10.01
N ALA A 187 -25.82 -11.13 -9.98
CA ALA A 187 -27.10 -10.46 -9.85
C ALA A 187 -27.44 -9.80 -11.18
N ALA A 188 -28.60 -10.12 -11.76
CA ALA A 188 -29.00 -9.59 -13.08
C ALA A 188 -30.40 -8.98 -13.05
N ARG A 189 -30.54 -7.80 -13.70
CA ARG A 189 -31.81 -7.08 -13.89
C ARG A 189 -31.76 -6.31 -15.20
N GLY A 190 -32.78 -6.47 -16.06
CA GLY A 190 -32.81 -5.83 -17.37
C GLY A 190 -31.55 -6.14 -18.17
N ASP A 191 -30.86 -5.09 -18.62
CA ASP A 191 -29.59 -5.13 -19.36
C ASP A 191 -28.37 -4.89 -18.48
N ARG A 192 -28.50 -4.99 -17.15
CA ARG A 192 -27.40 -4.81 -16.19
C ARG A 192 -27.09 -6.11 -15.46
N VAL A 193 -25.81 -6.31 -15.19
CA VAL A 193 -25.33 -7.44 -14.39
C VAL A 193 -24.21 -6.99 -13.45
N VAL A 194 -24.27 -7.50 -12.23
CA VAL A 194 -23.22 -7.36 -11.23
C VAL A 194 -22.71 -8.76 -10.90
N ALA A 195 -21.42 -8.99 -11.12
CA ALA A 195 -20.75 -10.24 -10.78
C ALA A 195 -19.86 -10.02 -9.55
N LEU A 196 -20.05 -10.84 -8.52
CA LEU A 196 -19.25 -10.85 -7.30
C LEU A 196 -18.34 -12.07 -7.30
N SER A 197 -17.08 -11.88 -6.88
CA SER A 197 -16.07 -12.94 -6.84
C SER A 197 -16.35 -14.04 -5.82
N ASP A 198 -17.21 -13.77 -4.84
CA ASP A 198 -17.57 -14.69 -3.76
C ASP A 198 -19.00 -14.41 -3.28
N PRO A 199 -19.88 -15.42 -3.12
CA PRO A 199 -21.22 -15.24 -2.59
C PRO A 199 -21.26 -14.57 -1.20
N GLY A 200 -20.24 -14.78 -0.37
CA GLY A 200 -20.08 -14.18 0.95
C GLY A 200 -19.92 -12.66 0.94
N MET A 201 -19.75 -12.03 -0.24
CA MET A 201 -19.80 -10.57 -0.39
C MET A 201 -21.23 -10.00 -0.26
N LEU A 202 -22.26 -10.81 -0.47
CA LEU A 202 -23.67 -10.44 -0.29
C LEU A 202 -24.34 -11.25 0.83
N LEU A 203 -24.05 -12.55 0.89
CA LEU A 203 -24.70 -13.48 1.79
C LEU A 203 -24.03 -13.42 3.18
N GLN A 204 -24.82 -13.45 4.24
CA GLN A 204 -24.33 -13.48 5.63
C GLN A 204 -23.90 -14.89 6.06
N SER A 205 -24.47 -15.93 5.44
CA SER A 205 -23.95 -17.29 5.46
C SER A 205 -24.20 -17.92 4.10
N ALA A 206 -23.12 -18.33 3.43
CA ALA A 206 -23.17 -19.01 2.13
C ALA A 206 -23.30 -20.54 2.28
N GLU A 207 -23.24 -21.06 3.52
CA GLU A 207 -23.17 -22.50 3.82
C GLU A 207 -24.32 -23.00 4.71
N ASP A 208 -25.07 -22.12 5.39
CA ASP A 208 -26.09 -22.50 6.38
C ASP A 208 -27.55 -22.32 5.93
N ALA A 209 -27.82 -22.05 4.65
CA ALA A 209 -29.21 -22.01 4.19
C ALA A 209 -29.77 -23.45 4.19
N ALA A 210 -30.77 -23.71 5.02
CA ALA A 210 -31.49 -24.98 5.01
C ALA A 210 -32.14 -25.20 3.63
N GLU A 211 -32.25 -26.46 3.18
CA GLU A 211 -32.90 -26.80 1.91
C GLU A 211 -34.29 -26.14 1.83
N GLY A 212 -34.45 -25.20 0.89
CA GLY A 212 -35.70 -24.49 0.64
C GLY A 212 -35.83 -23.09 1.27
N GLU A 213 -34.86 -22.62 2.05
CA GLU A 213 -34.83 -21.25 2.58
C GLU A 213 -33.97 -20.31 1.72
N GLU A 214 -34.43 -19.07 1.51
CA GLU A 214 -33.62 -18.06 0.84
C GLU A 214 -32.45 -17.64 1.75
N PRO A 215 -31.22 -17.55 1.22
CA PRO A 215 -30.06 -17.21 2.04
C PRO A 215 -30.18 -15.78 2.56
N VAL A 216 -29.78 -15.58 3.81
CA VAL A 216 -29.82 -14.27 4.47
C VAL A 216 -28.83 -13.32 3.78
N GLN A 217 -29.35 -12.25 3.21
CA GLN A 217 -28.56 -11.20 2.55
C GLN A 217 -28.23 -10.05 3.49
N ASP A 218 -27.02 -9.53 3.37
CA ASP A 218 -26.62 -8.28 3.98
C ASP A 218 -27.39 -7.10 3.36
N GLY A 219 -28.04 -6.30 4.19
CA GLY A 219 -28.91 -5.21 3.73
C GLY A 219 -28.15 -4.07 3.05
N ALA A 220 -26.94 -3.74 3.51
CA ALA A 220 -26.13 -2.68 2.93
C ALA A 220 -25.53 -3.13 1.59
N ALA A 221 -25.01 -4.36 1.53
CA ALA A 221 -24.53 -4.97 0.31
C ALA A 221 -25.65 -5.09 -0.74
N ALA A 222 -26.84 -5.54 -0.33
CA ALA A 222 -27.99 -5.64 -1.23
C ALA A 222 -28.40 -4.29 -1.81
N ALA A 223 -28.35 -3.22 -1.01
CA ALA A 223 -28.65 -1.86 -1.47
C ALA A 223 -27.62 -1.35 -2.49
N VAL A 224 -26.32 -1.62 -2.29
CA VAL A 224 -25.26 -1.27 -3.25
C VAL A 224 -25.48 -2.00 -4.57
N ILE A 225 -25.75 -3.31 -4.53
CA ILE A 225 -26.00 -4.12 -5.74
C ILE A 225 -27.27 -3.65 -6.46
N ALA A 226 -28.35 -3.39 -5.72
CA ALA A 226 -29.59 -2.90 -6.31
C ALA A 226 -29.35 -1.58 -7.05
N ARG A 227 -28.61 -0.65 -6.44
CA ARG A 227 -28.25 0.62 -7.08
C ARG A 227 -27.37 0.44 -8.32
N LEU A 228 -26.41 -0.48 -8.31
CA LEU A 228 -25.57 -0.82 -9.48
C LEU A 228 -26.38 -1.43 -10.65
N LEU A 229 -27.47 -2.11 -10.33
CA LEU A 229 -28.38 -2.71 -11.30
C LEU A 229 -29.42 -1.73 -11.84
N ASP A 230 -29.77 -0.71 -11.06
CA ASP A 230 -30.78 0.30 -11.42
C ASP A 230 -30.17 1.53 -12.10
N MET A 231 -28.84 1.71 -12.07
CA MET A 231 -28.17 2.86 -12.67
C MET A 231 -28.13 2.82 -14.19
N ASP A 232 -28.24 4.01 -14.78
CA ASP A 232 -27.88 4.27 -16.16
C ASP A 232 -26.35 4.42 -16.34
N ALA A 233 -25.87 4.38 -17.58
CA ALA A 233 -24.44 4.34 -17.88
C ALA A 233 -23.69 5.65 -17.54
N ASP A 234 -24.41 6.77 -17.41
CA ASP A 234 -23.90 8.11 -17.10
C ASP A 234 -24.04 8.48 -15.62
N GLU A 235 -24.66 7.63 -14.80
CA GLU A 235 -24.75 7.84 -13.36
C GLU A 235 -23.43 7.55 -12.63
N VAL A 236 -23.25 8.20 -11.48
CA VAL A 236 -22.11 7.93 -10.60
C VAL A 236 -22.41 6.70 -9.76
N SER A 237 -21.58 5.67 -9.91
CA SER A 237 -21.72 4.44 -9.13
C SER A 237 -21.37 4.66 -7.66
N PRO A 238 -21.89 3.82 -6.74
CA PRO A 238 -21.45 3.82 -5.34
C PRO A 238 -19.93 3.69 -5.19
N PHE A 239 -19.27 2.94 -6.08
CA PHE A 239 -17.82 2.79 -6.09
C PHE A 239 -17.13 4.12 -6.46
N ALA A 240 -17.63 4.80 -7.49
CA ALA A 240 -17.11 6.09 -7.92
C ALA A 240 -17.35 7.18 -6.86
N GLU A 241 -18.50 7.18 -6.18
CA GLU A 241 -18.82 8.10 -5.08
C GLU A 241 -17.84 7.96 -3.91
N HIS A 242 -17.47 6.72 -3.56
CA HIS A 242 -16.48 6.48 -2.51
C HIS A 242 -15.17 7.24 -2.78
N PHE A 243 -14.76 7.30 -4.04
CA PHE A 243 -13.57 7.99 -4.51
C PHE A 243 -13.83 9.44 -4.96
N ALA A 244 -15.00 10.01 -4.69
CA ALA A 244 -15.39 11.35 -5.14
C ALA A 244 -15.13 11.58 -6.64
N LEU A 245 -15.33 10.54 -7.45
CA LEU A 245 -15.19 10.60 -8.89
C LEU A 245 -16.47 11.15 -9.51
N ALA A 246 -16.30 11.95 -10.57
CA ALA A 246 -17.43 12.32 -11.42
C ALA A 246 -17.91 11.12 -12.26
N ALA A 247 -19.08 11.31 -12.88
CA ALA A 247 -19.58 10.40 -13.90
C ALA A 247 -18.51 10.10 -14.96
N PRO A 248 -18.53 8.90 -15.57
CA PRO A 248 -17.50 8.53 -16.54
C PRO A 248 -17.53 9.55 -17.69
N SER A 249 -16.40 10.20 -17.95
CA SER A 249 -16.28 11.18 -19.04
C SER A 249 -15.12 10.81 -19.95
N GLY A 250 -15.46 10.46 -21.20
CA GLY A 250 -14.48 10.17 -22.24
C GLY A 250 -14.22 8.68 -22.51
N LYS A 251 -13.35 8.46 -23.51
CA LYS A 251 -12.85 7.16 -23.91
C LYS A 251 -11.52 6.91 -23.19
N GLY A 252 -11.38 5.75 -22.54
CA GLY A 252 -10.15 5.41 -21.84
C GLY A 252 -10.37 4.56 -20.59
N HIS A 253 -9.35 4.56 -19.73
CA HIS A 253 -9.28 3.78 -18.52
C HIS A 253 -8.99 4.67 -17.32
N GLN A 254 -9.53 4.32 -16.16
CA GLN A 254 -9.25 4.98 -14.90
C GLN A 254 -8.98 3.93 -13.83
N LEU A 255 -7.77 3.91 -13.26
CA LEU A 255 -7.38 3.06 -12.15
C LEU A 255 -7.24 3.93 -10.91
N VAL A 256 -8.08 3.69 -9.91
CA VAL A 256 -8.04 4.36 -8.62
C VAL A 256 -7.63 3.38 -7.53
N VAL A 257 -6.68 3.79 -6.69
CA VAL A 257 -6.15 3.00 -5.58
C VAL A 257 -6.25 3.80 -4.30
N GLY A 258 -6.99 3.28 -3.32
CA GLY A 258 -7.16 3.90 -2.02
C GLY A 258 -5.91 3.84 -1.16
N ALA A 259 -5.73 4.85 -0.30
CA ALA A 259 -4.64 4.92 0.67
C ALA A 259 -4.63 3.75 1.64
N SER A 260 -5.82 3.20 1.94
CA SER A 260 -5.97 1.98 2.73
C SER A 260 -5.17 0.80 2.18
N PHE A 261 -5.08 0.68 0.86
CA PHE A 261 -4.34 -0.38 0.18
C PHE A 261 -2.84 -0.11 0.15
N TYR A 262 -2.39 0.97 -0.50
CA TYR A 262 -0.97 1.19 -0.74
C TYR A 262 -0.20 1.60 0.52
N ALA A 263 -0.87 2.20 1.52
CA ALA A 263 -0.25 2.49 2.81
C ALA A 263 -0.34 1.31 3.78
N MET A 264 -0.85 0.14 3.37
CA MET A 264 -0.92 -1.08 4.19
C MET A 264 -1.55 -0.86 5.59
N GLY A 265 -2.56 0.02 5.69
CA GLY A 265 -3.21 0.34 6.97
C GLY A 265 -2.61 1.55 7.73
N TYR A 266 -1.45 2.08 7.30
CA TYR A 266 -0.81 3.24 7.92
C TYR A 266 -1.43 4.59 7.52
N GLN A 267 -2.43 4.61 6.63
CA GLN A 267 -3.12 5.84 6.23
C GLN A 267 -3.78 6.59 7.40
N ALA A 268 -4.07 5.90 8.50
CA ALA A 268 -4.59 6.53 9.72
C ALA A 268 -3.65 7.61 10.28
N PHE A 269 -2.34 7.49 10.02
CA PHE A 269 -1.30 8.43 10.46
C PHE A 269 -0.98 9.52 9.45
N ALA A 270 -1.50 9.41 8.22
CA ALA A 270 -1.36 10.41 7.17
C ALA A 270 -2.74 10.80 6.62
N PRO A 271 -3.63 11.35 7.47
CA PRO A 271 -4.97 11.71 7.05
C PRO A 271 -4.93 12.81 5.99
N GLY A 272 -5.98 12.87 5.17
CA GLY A 272 -6.10 13.85 4.10
C GLY A 272 -5.60 13.37 2.74
N VAL A 273 -4.80 12.30 2.64
CA VAL A 273 -4.54 11.64 1.34
C VAL A 273 -5.37 10.36 1.26
N ALA A 274 -6.34 10.34 0.36
CA ALA A 274 -7.36 9.29 0.32
C ALA A 274 -7.15 8.27 -0.81
N ALA A 275 -6.67 8.68 -1.98
CA ALA A 275 -6.48 7.78 -3.12
C ALA A 275 -5.52 8.38 -4.17
N LEU A 276 -5.01 7.53 -5.05
CA LEU A 276 -4.32 7.89 -6.29
C LEU A 276 -5.16 7.45 -7.49
N ASP A 277 -5.20 8.26 -8.54
CA ASP A 277 -5.85 7.99 -9.82
C ASP A 277 -4.78 7.96 -10.92
N PHE A 278 -4.83 6.93 -11.74
CA PHE A 278 -4.08 6.79 -12.98
C PHE A 278 -5.09 6.63 -14.11
N SER A 279 -5.25 7.67 -14.92
CA SER A 279 -6.16 7.62 -16.06
C SER A 279 -5.38 7.62 -17.37
N PHE A 280 -5.88 6.85 -18.33
CA PHE A 280 -5.31 6.65 -19.65
C PHE A 280 -6.37 7.05 -20.68
N ASP A 281 -6.00 7.87 -21.66
CA ASP A 281 -6.87 8.19 -22.78
C ASP A 281 -6.66 7.22 -23.96
N ASP A 282 -7.57 7.24 -24.91
CA ASP A 282 -7.53 6.40 -26.10
C ASP A 282 -6.39 6.76 -27.08
N GLN A 283 -5.76 7.93 -26.90
CA GLN A 283 -4.62 8.43 -27.69
C GLN A 283 -3.26 8.06 -27.08
N GLY A 284 -3.25 7.38 -25.94
CA GLY A 284 -2.03 6.96 -25.24
C GLY A 284 -1.42 8.02 -24.31
N GLY A 285 -2.13 9.12 -24.09
CA GLY A 285 -1.88 10.02 -22.99
C GLY A 285 -2.30 9.39 -21.67
N TRP A 286 -1.63 9.81 -20.59
CA TRP A 286 -1.97 9.39 -19.24
C TRP A 286 -1.85 10.56 -18.28
N ARG A 287 -2.61 10.48 -17.19
CA ARG A 287 -2.65 11.48 -16.13
C ARG A 287 -2.63 10.80 -14.77
N THR A 288 -1.97 11.44 -13.81
CA THR A 288 -2.05 11.04 -12.41
C THR A 288 -2.76 12.13 -11.63
N ALA A 289 -3.59 11.73 -10.68
CA ALA A 289 -4.17 12.65 -9.70
C ALA A 289 -4.16 12.01 -8.31
N MET A 290 -4.30 12.84 -7.28
CA MET A 290 -4.41 12.42 -5.90
C MET A 290 -5.67 12.99 -5.30
N LEU A 291 -6.46 12.14 -4.64
CA LEU A 291 -7.63 12.55 -3.90
C LEU A 291 -7.19 13.05 -2.53
N VAL A 292 -7.40 14.33 -2.29
CA VAL A 292 -7.02 14.99 -1.05
C VAL A 292 -8.26 15.50 -0.33
N ASP A 293 -8.38 15.19 0.96
CA ASP A 293 -9.31 15.85 1.86
C ASP A 293 -8.60 16.99 2.59
N GLY A 294 -8.80 18.21 2.10
CA GLY A 294 -8.16 19.40 2.67
C GLY A 294 -8.56 19.66 4.12
N ALA A 295 -9.76 19.22 4.56
CA ALA A 295 -10.20 19.38 5.94
C ALA A 295 -9.54 18.40 6.90
N ALA A 296 -9.03 17.27 6.39
CA ALA A 296 -8.36 16.24 7.17
C ALA A 296 -6.81 16.35 7.14
N LEU A 297 -6.25 17.27 6.35
CA LEU A 297 -4.81 17.49 6.28
C LEU A 297 -4.28 18.12 7.59
N PRO A 298 -3.22 17.55 8.20
CA PRO A 298 -2.53 18.15 9.33
C PRO A 298 -1.85 19.49 9.00
N ALA A 299 -1.48 20.23 10.05
CA ALA A 299 -0.75 21.48 9.92
C ALA A 299 0.56 21.29 9.12
N GLY A 300 0.81 22.16 8.14
CA GLY A 300 1.93 22.07 7.20
C GLY A 300 1.63 21.23 5.94
N GLY A 301 0.51 20.50 5.91
CA GLY A 301 -0.01 19.84 4.71
C GLY A 301 1.03 19.01 3.96
N LEU A 302 1.17 19.28 2.67
CA LEU A 302 2.08 18.60 1.73
C LEU A 302 3.26 19.49 1.31
N ASP A 303 3.82 20.29 2.21
CA ASP A 303 5.03 21.09 1.96
C ASP A 303 6.27 20.43 2.57
N GLY A 304 7.07 19.79 1.72
CA GLY A 304 8.33 19.13 2.10
C GLY A 304 9.58 20.01 1.98
N SER A 305 9.47 21.30 1.63
CA SER A 305 10.62 22.14 1.27
C SER A 305 11.79 22.11 2.26
N ALA A 306 11.50 22.26 3.55
CA ALA A 306 12.50 22.19 4.62
C ALA A 306 13.13 20.79 4.76
N LEU A 307 12.34 19.74 4.55
CA LEU A 307 12.80 18.34 4.66
C LEU A 307 13.68 17.94 3.47
N TRP A 308 13.31 18.34 2.25
CA TRP A 308 14.11 18.07 1.05
C TRP A 308 15.52 18.66 1.13
N SER A 309 15.68 19.76 1.85
CA SER A 309 16.97 20.44 2.05
C SER A 309 17.86 19.71 3.06
N ALA A 310 17.29 18.82 3.87
CA ALA A 310 17.99 18.06 4.90
C ALA A 310 18.39 16.65 4.45
N LEU A 311 17.83 16.17 3.34
CA LEU A 311 18.03 14.81 2.86
C LEU A 311 19.23 14.76 1.90
N PRO A 312 20.09 13.73 1.99
CA PRO A 312 21.15 13.51 1.03
C PRO A 312 20.69 13.42 -0.41
N HIS A 313 21.49 13.97 -1.33
CA HIS A 313 21.34 13.69 -2.75
C HIS A 313 21.58 12.20 -3.06
N GLY A 314 21.06 11.74 -4.21
CA GLY A 314 21.24 10.37 -4.72
C GLY A 314 20.28 9.34 -4.13
N ALA A 315 19.10 9.77 -3.65
CA ALA A 315 18.06 8.87 -3.20
C ALA A 315 17.45 8.08 -4.36
N SER A 316 17.19 6.78 -4.14
CA SER A 316 16.46 5.90 -5.05
C SER A 316 14.97 6.23 -5.11
N LEU A 317 14.37 6.47 -3.96
CA LEU A 317 12.96 6.82 -3.82
C LEU A 317 12.82 7.69 -2.58
N CYS A 318 12.05 8.75 -2.66
CA CYS A 318 11.61 9.52 -1.52
C CYS A 318 10.11 9.78 -1.60
N ALA A 319 9.43 9.77 -0.46
CA ALA A 319 8.02 10.11 -0.34
C ALA A 319 7.78 11.06 0.83
N LEU A 320 6.87 12.01 0.63
CA LEU A 320 6.36 12.92 1.65
C LEU A 320 5.02 12.40 2.19
N ALA A 321 4.86 12.40 3.51
CA ALA A 321 3.60 12.03 4.16
C ALA A 321 3.12 13.18 5.08
N PRO A 322 1.84 13.60 4.99
CA PRO A 322 1.27 14.60 5.88
C PRO A 322 0.91 13.97 7.24
N VAL A 323 1.91 13.81 8.12
CA VAL A 323 1.77 13.03 9.35
C VAL A 323 0.91 13.74 10.40
N ALA A 324 -0.10 13.04 10.92
CA ALA A 324 -0.87 13.42 12.09
C ALA A 324 -0.17 12.91 13.36
N TRP A 325 0.76 13.71 13.88
CA TRP A 325 1.62 13.35 15.01
C TRP A 325 0.88 13.07 16.31
N ASP A 326 -0.29 13.68 16.51
CA ASP A 326 -1.19 13.44 17.63
C ASP A 326 -1.71 11.98 17.64
N ARG A 327 -2.02 11.43 16.46
CA ARG A 327 -2.52 10.05 16.28
C ARG A 327 -1.46 8.97 16.54
N LEU A 328 -0.18 9.35 16.61
CA LEU A 328 0.92 8.44 16.92
C LEU A 328 1.12 8.25 18.43
N SER A 329 0.49 9.06 19.29
CA SER A 329 0.70 9.03 20.74
C SER A 329 0.42 7.65 21.40
N PRO A 330 -0.63 6.90 21.01
CA PRO A 330 -0.85 5.55 21.54
C PRO A 330 0.26 4.54 21.20
N LEU A 331 1.01 4.73 20.11
CA LEU A 331 2.15 3.88 19.78
C LEU A 331 3.32 4.09 20.74
N ALA A 332 3.54 5.33 21.18
CA ALA A 332 4.58 5.65 22.16
C ALA A 332 4.33 4.98 23.51
N GLU A 333 3.07 4.82 23.91
CA GLU A 333 2.69 4.06 25.11
C GLU A 333 2.96 2.56 24.95
N LYS A 334 2.67 1.99 23.77
CA LYS A 334 2.93 0.56 23.46
C LYS A 334 4.42 0.21 23.46
N LEU A 335 5.31 1.16 23.20
CA LEU A 335 6.76 0.98 23.30
C LEU A 335 7.27 0.91 24.75
N GLY A 336 6.39 0.85 25.76
CA GLY A 336 6.80 0.63 27.15
C GLY A 336 7.37 1.87 27.83
N VAL A 337 7.13 3.07 27.28
CA VAL A 337 7.36 4.32 27.99
C VAL A 337 6.26 4.44 29.06
N PRO A 338 6.58 4.33 30.37
CA PRO A 338 5.56 4.28 31.42
C PRO A 338 4.63 5.49 31.35
N ALA A 339 3.31 5.28 31.49
CA ALA A 339 2.31 6.35 31.42
C ALA A 339 2.58 7.51 32.40
N GLU A 340 3.23 7.25 33.54
CA GLU A 340 3.67 8.28 34.50
C GLU A 340 4.81 9.16 33.97
N LYS A 341 5.71 8.64 33.13
CA LYS A 341 6.74 9.43 32.42
C LYS A 341 6.19 10.14 31.18
N ASN A 342 5.15 9.59 30.54
CA ASN A 342 4.48 10.21 29.39
C ASN A 342 3.57 11.39 29.79
N LYS A 343 2.90 11.35 30.96
CA LYS A 343 2.04 12.46 31.42
C LYS A 343 2.78 13.78 31.64
N ALA A 344 4.07 13.74 31.98
CA ALA A 344 4.89 14.94 32.18
C ALA A 344 5.54 15.46 30.89
N ALA A 345 5.53 14.69 29.80
CA ALA A 345 6.38 14.92 28.62
C ALA A 345 5.61 15.31 27.34
N GLY A 346 4.27 15.31 27.35
CA GLY A 346 3.42 15.62 26.19
C GLY A 346 3.33 14.48 25.16
N GLY A 347 2.40 14.55 24.21
CA GLY A 347 2.28 13.60 23.10
C GLY A 347 3.38 13.78 22.03
N LEU A 348 3.42 12.93 21.00
CA LEU A 348 4.27 13.18 19.82
C LEU A 348 3.81 14.42 19.05
N GLY A 349 2.50 14.68 19.07
CA GLY A 349 1.89 15.91 18.52
C GLY A 349 2.34 17.20 19.19
N ASP A 350 2.92 17.14 20.40
CA ASP A 350 3.50 18.32 21.07
C ASP A 350 4.92 18.61 20.60
N LEU A 351 5.65 17.59 20.14
CA LEU A 351 7.04 17.71 19.71
C LEU A 351 7.15 18.04 18.22
N PHE A 352 6.40 17.35 17.38
CA PHE A 352 6.56 17.39 15.94
C PHE A 352 5.51 18.27 15.26
N THR A 353 5.84 18.73 14.06
CA THR A 353 4.96 19.54 13.22
C THR A 353 5.27 19.30 11.74
N GLY A 354 4.29 19.57 10.88
CA GLY A 354 4.47 19.43 9.44
C GLY A 354 4.51 17.97 8.98
N PRO A 355 4.80 17.76 7.69
CA PRO A 355 4.94 16.42 7.13
C PRO A 355 6.22 15.72 7.63
N ALA A 356 6.35 14.45 7.26
CA ALA A 356 7.59 13.69 7.36
C ALA A 356 8.00 13.16 5.98
N THR A 357 9.27 12.89 5.80
CA THR A 357 9.80 12.23 4.59
C THR A 357 10.42 10.90 4.93
N VAL A 358 10.35 9.98 3.98
CA VAL A 358 11.09 8.71 3.98
C VAL A 358 11.85 8.59 2.67
N CYS A 359 13.12 8.21 2.72
CA CYS A 359 13.99 8.03 1.55
C CYS A 359 14.78 6.72 1.61
N TRP A 360 14.86 6.05 0.47
CA TRP A 360 15.69 4.87 0.25
C TRP A 360 16.88 5.23 -0.64
N TYR A 361 18.02 4.57 -0.43
CA TYR A 361 19.27 4.83 -1.13
C TYR A 361 19.87 3.53 -1.67
N GLY A 362 20.50 3.61 -2.84
CA GLY A 362 21.05 2.44 -3.55
C GLY A 362 22.18 1.71 -2.83
N ASP A 363 22.91 2.42 -1.98
CA ASP A 363 24.01 1.90 -1.15
C ASP A 363 23.52 1.29 0.17
N SER A 364 22.27 1.52 0.58
CA SER A 364 21.66 1.00 1.80
C SER A 364 20.80 -0.26 1.55
N ARG A 365 19.70 -0.47 2.26
CA ARG A 365 18.79 -1.64 2.14
C ARG A 365 17.33 -1.17 2.09
N LEU A 366 16.43 -2.01 1.55
CA LEU A 366 14.99 -1.68 1.48
C LEU A 366 14.36 -1.50 2.88
N TYR A 367 14.88 -2.21 3.87
CA TYR A 367 14.41 -2.17 5.27
C TYR A 367 15.15 -1.14 6.14
N THR A 368 16.05 -0.33 5.57
CA THR A 368 16.80 0.71 6.29
C THR A 368 16.64 2.10 5.66
N PRO A 369 15.41 2.61 5.46
CA PRO A 369 15.23 3.95 4.93
C PRO A 369 15.64 5.04 5.94
N LEU A 370 15.96 6.21 5.41
CA LEU A 370 16.15 7.44 6.17
C LEU A 370 14.82 8.18 6.32
N PHE A 371 14.43 8.44 7.56
CA PHE A 371 13.28 9.27 7.91
C PHE A 371 13.77 10.67 8.31
N ALA A 372 13.01 11.70 7.92
CA ALA A 372 13.20 13.06 8.41
C ALA A 372 11.88 13.69 8.83
N ALA A 373 11.91 14.45 9.91
CA ALA A 373 10.76 15.17 10.47
C ALA A 373 11.19 16.51 11.09
N THR A 374 10.22 17.39 11.33
CA THR A 374 10.47 18.71 11.92
C THR A 374 9.85 18.83 13.31
N LEU A 375 10.61 19.37 14.25
CA LEU A 375 10.20 19.71 15.60
C LEU A 375 9.57 21.11 15.66
N LYS A 376 8.69 21.32 16.64
CA LYS A 376 8.14 22.65 16.93
C LYS A 376 9.19 23.61 17.50
N ALA A 377 10.15 23.08 18.25
CA ALA A 377 11.23 23.83 18.89
C ALA A 377 12.54 23.02 18.85
N ASP A 378 13.66 23.69 19.13
CA ASP A 378 14.96 23.03 19.27
C ASP A 378 14.96 22.05 20.46
N VAL A 379 15.85 21.06 20.39
CA VAL A 379 15.94 20.00 21.41
C VAL A 379 16.59 20.53 22.68
N ASP A 380 15.81 20.65 23.75
CA ASP A 380 16.28 20.96 25.10
C ASP A 380 16.73 19.69 25.86
N ALA A 381 17.09 19.82 27.14
CA ALA A 381 17.52 18.68 27.94
C ALA A 381 16.39 17.66 28.18
N ALA A 382 15.16 18.13 28.40
CA ALA A 382 14.00 17.27 28.64
C ALA A 382 13.62 16.47 27.39
N THR A 383 13.59 17.12 26.23
CA THR A 383 13.31 16.50 24.93
C THR A 383 14.38 15.48 24.56
N ALA A 384 15.66 15.77 24.82
CA ALA A 384 16.71 14.79 24.58
C ALA A 384 16.61 13.56 25.49
N ALA A 385 16.32 13.74 26.78
CA ALA A 385 16.10 12.61 27.69
C ALA A 385 14.91 11.75 27.22
N ARG A 386 13.88 12.40 26.65
CA ARG A 386 12.75 11.72 26.04
C ARG A 386 13.16 10.94 24.78
N PHE A 387 13.94 11.53 23.88
CA PHE A 387 14.48 10.82 22.72
C PHE A 387 15.36 9.63 23.11
N THR A 388 16.25 9.77 24.09
CA THR A 388 17.03 8.63 24.63
C THR A 388 16.11 7.49 25.06
N THR A 389 15.02 7.81 25.77
CA THR A 389 14.06 6.82 26.27
C THR A 389 13.30 6.12 25.13
N VAL A 390 12.70 6.91 24.22
CA VAL A 390 11.92 6.38 23.10
C VAL A 390 12.79 5.58 22.14
N PHE A 391 13.96 6.10 21.79
CA PHE A 391 14.93 5.43 20.93
C PHE A 391 15.43 4.12 21.55
N GLY A 392 15.79 4.13 22.83
CA GLY A 392 16.22 2.94 23.55
C GLY A 392 15.16 1.85 23.59
N ALA A 393 13.89 2.24 23.77
CA ALA A 393 12.76 1.33 23.77
C ALA A 393 12.43 0.77 22.37
N ALA A 394 12.41 1.63 21.34
CA ALA A 394 12.10 1.24 19.97
C ALA A 394 13.13 0.28 19.35
N THR A 395 14.38 0.36 19.81
CA THR A 395 15.49 -0.47 19.31
C THR A 395 15.67 -1.80 20.06
N GLY A 396 14.84 -2.10 21.09
CA GLY A 396 14.77 -3.42 21.72
C GLY A 396 15.88 -3.75 22.73
N ILE A 397 16.14 -5.05 22.96
CA ILE A 397 17.07 -5.58 23.99
C ILE A 397 18.47 -5.79 23.39
N GLY A 398 19.51 -5.29 24.07
CA GLY A 398 20.92 -5.45 23.70
C GLY A 398 21.59 -4.10 23.37
N GLY A 399 22.82 -3.89 23.85
CA GLY A 399 23.56 -2.62 23.71
C GLY A 399 23.05 -1.50 24.64
N GLU A 400 23.96 -0.65 25.11
CA GLU A 400 23.58 0.62 25.75
C GLU A 400 23.33 1.68 24.68
N VAL A 401 22.43 2.63 24.95
CA VAL A 401 22.24 3.79 24.07
C VAL A 401 23.43 4.72 24.30
N GLU A 402 24.28 4.85 23.28
CA GLU A 402 25.34 5.85 23.24
C GLU A 402 24.72 7.15 22.76
N ALA A 403 24.57 8.11 23.68
CA ALA A 403 24.11 9.46 23.38
C ALA A 403 25.32 10.38 23.35
N GLU A 404 25.72 10.82 22.16
CA GLU A 404 26.81 11.76 21.95
C GLU A 404 26.22 13.15 21.68
N ALA A 405 26.62 14.12 22.51
CA ALA A 405 26.47 15.52 22.20
C ALA A 405 27.84 16.00 21.69
N GLU A 406 28.07 15.96 20.38
CA GLU A 406 29.24 16.64 19.82
C GLU A 406 29.09 18.14 20.04
N GLY A 407 30.16 18.73 20.59
CA GLY A 407 30.12 19.95 21.38
C GLY A 407 29.64 21.22 20.69
N SER A 408 29.45 22.23 21.55
CA SER A 408 29.27 23.67 21.38
C SER A 408 29.90 24.35 20.14
N GLY A 409 29.48 23.94 18.95
CA GLY A 409 29.43 24.76 17.74
C GLY A 409 28.00 25.23 17.49
N ALA A 410 27.81 26.19 16.59
CA ALA A 410 26.55 26.89 16.34
C ALA A 410 25.32 26.00 15.96
N ASP A 411 25.50 24.69 15.75
CA ASP A 411 24.50 23.82 15.09
C ASP A 411 23.78 22.82 16.02
N GLY A 412 24.11 22.76 17.31
CA GLY A 412 23.30 22.06 18.33
C GLY A 412 23.01 20.57 18.05
N LEU A 413 23.89 19.87 17.33
CA LEU A 413 23.73 18.47 16.94
C LEU A 413 23.69 17.55 18.17
N ARG A 414 22.73 16.62 18.19
CA ARG A 414 22.69 15.51 19.15
C ARG A 414 22.48 14.21 18.41
N LEU A 415 23.17 13.17 18.84
CA LEU A 415 23.20 11.88 18.17
C LEU A 415 22.96 10.76 19.19
N TRP A 416 22.09 9.82 18.84
CA TRP A 416 21.84 8.60 19.60
C TRP A 416 22.11 7.41 18.69
N ARG A 417 22.95 6.49 19.16
CA ARG A 417 23.22 5.23 18.46
C ARG A 417 23.10 4.06 19.42
N LYS A 418 22.83 2.89 18.85
CA LYS A 418 22.82 1.63 19.61
C LYS A 418 23.12 0.48 18.68
N GLN A 419 24.06 -0.38 19.07
CA GLN A 419 24.33 -1.62 18.34
C GLN A 419 23.28 -2.66 18.72
N VAL A 420 22.59 -3.20 17.72
CA VAL A 420 21.56 -4.24 17.92
C VAL A 420 21.87 -5.46 17.07
N PRO A 421 21.84 -6.68 17.65
CA PRO A 421 21.93 -7.91 16.88
C PRO A 421 20.77 -7.99 15.88
N SER A 422 21.08 -8.34 14.64
CA SER A 422 20.06 -8.45 13.59
C SER A 422 20.51 -9.39 12.49
N VAL A 423 19.64 -10.29 12.05
CA VAL A 423 19.90 -11.14 10.86
C VAL A 423 20.13 -10.34 9.58
N PHE A 424 19.69 -9.08 9.60
CA PHE A 424 19.80 -8.10 8.54
C PHE A 424 20.98 -7.13 8.70
N GLY A 425 21.77 -7.30 9.76
CA GLY A 425 22.95 -6.49 10.04
C GLY A 425 24.15 -6.79 9.15
N SER A 426 25.18 -5.96 9.27
CA SER A 426 26.46 -6.16 8.58
C SER A 426 27.36 -7.06 9.44
N GLY A 427 28.18 -7.91 8.81
CA GLY A 427 29.09 -8.83 9.49
C GLY A 427 28.85 -10.32 9.19
N PRO A 428 29.68 -11.23 9.73
CA PRO A 428 29.46 -12.68 9.62
C PRO A 428 28.16 -13.07 10.31
N ALA A 429 27.51 -14.16 9.85
CA ALA A 429 26.12 -14.50 10.20
C ALA A 429 25.81 -14.52 11.71
N GLU A 430 26.78 -14.93 12.54
CA GLU A 430 26.64 -15.02 14.00
C GLU A 430 26.86 -13.69 14.73
N GLU A 431 27.42 -12.68 14.07
CA GLU A 431 27.78 -11.37 14.66
C GLU A 431 27.12 -10.20 13.91
N ARG A 432 26.11 -10.46 13.07
CA ARG A 432 25.46 -9.40 12.29
C ARG A 432 24.81 -8.39 13.22
N GLN A 433 25.23 -7.13 13.05
CA GLN A 433 24.73 -6.02 13.84
C GLN A 433 24.21 -4.90 12.94
N MET A 434 23.17 -4.24 13.42
CA MET A 434 22.71 -2.96 12.90
C MET A 434 23.04 -1.86 13.90
N VAL A 435 23.22 -0.65 13.41
CA VAL A 435 23.44 0.53 14.24
C VAL A 435 22.34 1.54 13.92
N PRO A 436 21.09 1.30 14.38
CA PRO A 436 20.08 2.34 14.35
C PRO A 436 20.64 3.61 14.96
N SER A 437 20.33 4.72 14.30
CA SER A 437 20.83 6.04 14.64
C SER A 437 19.71 7.05 14.55
N LEU A 438 19.65 7.94 15.53
CA LEU A 438 18.77 9.10 15.58
C LEU A 438 19.66 10.33 15.71
N ALA A 439 19.43 11.36 14.92
CA ALA A 439 20.10 12.64 15.07
C ALA A 439 19.08 13.78 15.15
N SER A 440 19.43 14.82 15.89
CA SER A 440 18.71 16.09 15.87
C SER A 440 19.66 17.24 15.62
N SER A 441 19.34 18.11 14.66
CA SER A 441 20.09 19.33 14.36
C SER A 441 19.11 20.50 14.26
N GLY A 442 19.19 21.43 15.22
CA GLY A 442 18.14 22.43 15.42
C GLY A 442 16.76 21.79 15.58
N ARG A 443 15.85 22.10 14.64
CA ARG A 443 14.48 21.56 14.58
C ARG A 443 14.36 20.30 13.73
N LEU A 444 15.41 19.87 13.05
CA LEU A 444 15.38 18.67 12.21
C LEU A 444 15.63 17.43 13.07
N VAL A 445 14.87 16.36 12.83
CA VAL A 445 15.12 15.02 13.38
C VAL A 445 15.29 14.04 12.22
N LEU A 446 16.34 13.24 12.29
CA LEU A 446 16.74 12.25 11.31
C LEU A 446 16.83 10.88 11.99
N PHE A 447 16.27 9.83 11.37
CA PHE A 447 16.36 8.48 11.89
C PHE A 447 16.58 7.48 10.76
N SER A 448 17.49 6.53 10.97
CA SER A 448 17.65 5.37 10.09
C SER A 448 18.15 4.17 10.89
N PRO A 449 17.73 2.95 10.55
CA PRO A 449 18.39 1.73 11.02
C PRO A 449 19.85 1.58 10.52
N ASP A 450 20.23 2.35 9.51
CA ASP A 450 21.58 2.44 8.93
C ASP A 450 22.24 3.76 9.33
N ALA A 451 23.25 3.70 10.20
CA ALA A 451 24.00 4.85 10.71
C ALA A 451 24.61 5.70 9.60
N ALA A 452 25.09 5.08 8.51
CA ALA A 452 25.76 5.80 7.43
C ALA A 452 24.81 6.81 6.74
N LEU A 453 23.51 6.50 6.68
CA LEU A 453 22.52 7.43 6.14
C LEU A 453 22.26 8.63 7.05
N VAL A 454 22.29 8.43 8.38
CA VAL A 454 22.16 9.53 9.34
C VAL A 454 23.37 10.45 9.26
N ASP A 455 24.57 9.87 9.19
CA ASP A 455 25.82 10.63 9.09
C ASP A 455 25.85 11.49 7.84
N LYS A 456 25.46 10.91 6.70
CA LYS A 456 25.35 11.64 5.43
C LYS A 456 24.32 12.77 5.51
N ALA A 457 23.20 12.58 6.19
CA ALA A 457 22.18 13.61 6.36
C ALA A 457 22.63 14.73 7.31
N VAL A 458 23.38 14.40 8.36
CA VAL A 458 24.06 15.38 9.22
C VAL A 458 25.09 16.19 8.42
N ASP A 459 25.84 15.55 7.52
CA ASP A 459 26.77 16.24 6.61
C ASP A 459 26.07 17.21 5.66
N VAL A 460 24.87 16.87 5.18
CA VAL A 460 24.03 17.78 4.38
C VAL A 460 23.60 18.98 5.21
N ALA A 461 23.13 18.77 6.44
CA ALA A 461 22.75 19.85 7.35
C ALA A 461 23.94 20.80 7.63
N ALA A 462 25.15 20.25 7.75
CA ALA A 462 26.41 21.00 7.88
C ALA A 462 26.95 21.57 6.55
N LYS A 463 26.20 21.47 5.44
CA LYS A 463 26.57 21.93 4.09
C LYS A 463 27.87 21.31 3.56
N ARG A 464 28.23 20.11 4.03
CA ARG A 464 29.39 19.32 3.57
C ARG A 464 29.07 18.41 2.39
N TYR A 465 27.79 18.13 2.16
CA TYR A 465 27.30 17.27 1.08
C TYR A 465 26.07 17.89 0.40
N PRO A 466 25.85 17.68 -0.92
CA PRO A 466 24.67 18.22 -1.61
C PRO A 466 23.35 17.66 -1.07
N ALA A 467 22.37 18.54 -0.97
CA ALA A 467 21.02 18.20 -0.54
C ALA A 467 20.20 17.66 -1.71
N LEU A 468 19.15 16.91 -1.41
CA LEU A 468 18.18 16.47 -2.40
C LEU A 468 17.50 17.67 -3.07
N ALA A 469 17.20 18.72 -2.30
CA ALA A 469 16.63 19.97 -2.79
C ALA A 469 17.43 20.61 -3.94
N ASP A 470 18.75 20.41 -4.01
CA ASP A 470 19.59 20.95 -5.09
C ASP A 470 19.22 20.39 -6.48
N SER A 471 18.55 19.23 -6.50
CA SER A 471 18.06 18.56 -7.71
C SER A 471 16.55 18.73 -7.96
N LEU A 472 15.84 19.44 -7.08
CA LEU A 472 14.39 19.60 -7.09
C LEU A 472 13.99 21.05 -7.40
N PRO A 473 13.60 21.37 -8.64
CA PRO A 473 12.98 22.67 -8.93
C PRO A 473 11.69 22.81 -8.10
N ALA A 474 11.34 23.96 -7.52
CA ALA A 474 10.07 24.11 -6.78
C ALA A 474 9.79 23.02 -5.71
N ALA A 475 10.73 22.78 -4.79
CA ALA A 475 10.69 21.73 -3.77
C ALA A 475 9.39 21.70 -2.92
N SER A 476 8.72 22.83 -2.71
CA SER A 476 7.44 22.91 -1.97
C SER A 476 6.26 22.22 -2.66
N LYS A 477 6.37 21.90 -3.95
CA LYS A 477 5.37 21.16 -4.73
C LYS A 477 5.70 19.67 -4.90
N THR A 478 6.93 19.27 -4.60
CA THR A 478 7.37 17.87 -4.75
C THR A 478 6.80 17.02 -3.61
N ILE A 479 6.09 15.94 -3.98
CA ILE A 479 5.55 14.97 -3.02
C ILE A 479 6.30 13.63 -3.05
N ALA A 480 6.94 13.29 -4.16
CA ALA A 480 7.79 12.12 -4.27
C ALA A 480 8.91 12.33 -5.31
N LEU A 481 9.98 11.56 -5.16
CA LEU A 481 11.10 11.47 -6.09
C LEU A 481 11.39 9.98 -6.34
N LEU A 482 11.64 9.60 -7.58
CA LEU A 482 12.13 8.29 -8.00
C LEU A 482 13.37 8.51 -8.87
N ASP A 483 14.52 8.00 -8.45
CA ASP A 483 15.69 7.87 -9.32
C ASP A 483 15.88 6.39 -9.72
N PRO A 484 15.56 6.04 -10.97
CA PRO A 484 15.59 4.67 -11.45
C PRO A 484 16.94 3.96 -11.33
N ALA A 485 18.08 4.67 -11.43
CA ALA A 485 19.40 4.01 -11.38
C ALA A 485 19.82 3.53 -9.98
N PRO A 486 19.83 4.37 -8.93
CA PRO A 486 20.05 3.90 -7.57
C PRO A 486 18.92 2.97 -7.09
N MET A 487 17.69 3.09 -7.63
CA MET A 487 16.63 2.11 -7.38
C MET A 487 16.98 0.73 -7.96
N ALA A 488 17.42 0.67 -9.22
CA ALA A 488 17.86 -0.58 -9.83
C ALA A 488 19.01 -1.23 -9.07
N ALA A 489 19.96 -0.43 -8.57
CA ALA A 489 21.05 -0.91 -7.72
C ALA A 489 20.53 -1.51 -6.39
N LEU A 490 19.58 -0.82 -5.74
CA LEU A 490 18.94 -1.30 -4.51
C LEU A 490 18.21 -2.63 -4.73
N LEU A 491 17.35 -2.71 -5.75
CA LEU A 491 16.60 -3.92 -6.09
C LEU A 491 17.52 -5.10 -6.40
N ARG A 492 18.59 -4.86 -7.17
CA ARG A 492 19.62 -5.87 -7.43
C ARG A 492 20.22 -6.37 -6.12
N LYS A 493 20.63 -5.45 -5.24
CA LYS A 493 21.26 -5.79 -3.96
C LYS A 493 20.34 -6.64 -3.08
N GLU A 494 19.05 -6.32 -3.01
CA GLU A 494 18.09 -7.07 -2.20
C GLU A 494 17.79 -8.45 -2.77
N VAL A 495 17.49 -8.55 -4.07
CA VAL A 495 17.17 -9.84 -4.70
C VAL A 495 18.34 -10.84 -4.57
N PHE A 496 19.56 -10.40 -4.85
CA PHE A 496 20.72 -11.30 -4.77
C PHE A 496 21.23 -11.56 -3.36
N ALA A 497 20.78 -10.79 -2.37
CA ALA A 497 20.95 -11.12 -0.95
C ALA A 497 19.95 -12.19 -0.50
N ALA A 498 18.73 -12.19 -1.04
CA ALA A 498 17.72 -13.23 -0.79
C ALA A 498 17.97 -14.53 -1.56
N LEU A 499 18.78 -14.49 -2.64
CA LEU A 499 19.12 -15.65 -3.48
C LEU A 499 20.63 -15.98 -3.40
N PRO A 500 21.14 -16.46 -2.26
CA PRO A 500 22.56 -16.81 -2.13
C PRO A 500 22.93 -17.97 -3.07
N ARG A 501 24.12 -17.87 -3.70
CA ARG A 501 24.59 -18.82 -4.73
C ARG A 501 24.62 -20.26 -4.25
N SER A 502 24.93 -20.48 -2.97
CA SER A 502 25.06 -21.80 -2.36
C SER A 502 23.73 -22.54 -2.16
N GLU A 503 22.61 -21.82 -2.15
CA GLU A 503 21.30 -22.39 -1.76
C GLU A 503 20.29 -22.32 -2.91
N GLU A 504 20.31 -21.22 -3.69
CA GLU A 504 19.25 -20.92 -4.66
C GLU A 504 19.78 -20.77 -6.09
N THR A 505 20.62 -21.70 -6.56
CA THR A 505 21.29 -21.60 -7.87
C THR A 505 20.30 -21.45 -9.04
N LEU A 506 19.18 -22.20 -9.03
CA LEU A 506 18.19 -22.15 -10.11
C LEU A 506 17.48 -20.79 -10.18
N LEU A 507 16.92 -20.33 -9.05
CA LEU A 507 16.24 -19.03 -8.97
C LEU A 507 17.20 -17.87 -9.24
N ARG A 508 18.44 -17.99 -8.78
CA ARG A 508 19.47 -16.98 -9.06
C ARG A 508 19.80 -16.89 -10.53
N ASN A 509 19.96 -18.02 -11.23
CA ASN A 509 20.22 -18.02 -12.68
C ASN A 509 19.04 -17.40 -13.44
N ALA A 510 17.80 -17.67 -13.01
CA ALA A 510 16.61 -17.02 -13.57
C ALA A 510 16.61 -15.51 -13.31
N ALA A 511 16.97 -15.05 -12.11
CA ALA A 511 17.10 -13.63 -11.80
C ALA A 511 18.23 -12.97 -12.63
N ASP A 512 19.38 -13.64 -12.80
CA ASP A 512 20.46 -13.16 -13.65
C ASP A 512 20.01 -13.01 -15.12
N ALA A 513 19.25 -13.98 -15.66
CA ALA A 513 18.79 -13.97 -17.05
C ALA A 513 17.63 -12.99 -17.32
N HIS A 514 16.65 -12.90 -16.40
CA HIS A 514 15.39 -12.19 -16.65
C HIS A 514 15.26 -10.87 -15.89
N LEU A 515 15.79 -10.75 -14.67
CA LEU A 515 15.64 -9.55 -13.86
C LEU A 515 16.72 -8.51 -14.16
N LEU A 516 17.99 -8.92 -14.26
CA LEU A 516 19.10 -7.97 -14.43
C LEU A 516 18.98 -7.07 -15.67
N PRO A 517 18.62 -7.58 -16.87
CA PRO A 517 18.42 -6.73 -18.04
C PRO A 517 17.35 -5.66 -17.82
N ARG A 518 16.30 -5.98 -17.04
CA ARG A 518 15.20 -5.05 -16.72
C ARG A 518 15.64 -3.98 -15.75
N LEU A 519 16.40 -4.34 -14.72
CA LEU A 519 17.01 -3.36 -13.83
C LEU A 519 17.99 -2.45 -14.58
N GLN A 520 18.69 -2.98 -15.59
CA GLN A 520 19.56 -2.18 -16.44
C GLN A 520 18.75 -1.21 -17.31
N GLN A 521 17.65 -1.65 -17.92
CA GLN A 521 16.73 -0.78 -18.65
C GLN A 521 16.13 0.30 -17.74
N LEU A 522 15.64 -0.08 -16.56
CA LEU A 522 15.16 0.85 -15.55
C LEU A 522 16.20 1.92 -15.24
N SER A 523 17.46 1.54 -15.02
CA SER A 523 18.53 2.49 -14.68
C SER A 523 18.86 3.52 -15.77
N SER A 524 18.38 3.33 -17.01
CA SER A 524 18.54 4.30 -18.11
C SER A 524 17.55 5.46 -18.06
N TYR A 525 16.46 5.32 -17.29
CA TYR A 525 15.45 6.37 -17.16
C TYR A 525 15.98 7.54 -16.31
N PRO A 526 15.61 8.80 -16.64
CA PRO A 526 15.98 9.95 -15.83
C PRO A 526 15.30 9.90 -14.47
N ALA A 527 15.86 10.61 -13.49
CA ALA A 527 15.19 10.82 -12.22
C ALA A 527 13.88 11.59 -12.44
N LEU A 528 12.80 11.09 -11.85
CA LEU A 528 11.45 11.63 -11.96
C LEU A 528 10.98 12.13 -10.61
N ARG A 529 10.25 13.23 -10.62
CA ARG A 529 9.58 13.77 -9.44
C ARG A 529 8.10 13.88 -9.71
N LEU A 530 7.32 13.64 -8.66
CA LEU A 530 5.89 13.80 -8.65
C LEU A 530 5.57 15.15 -7.99
N VAL A 531 4.93 16.04 -8.73
CA VAL A 531 4.60 17.39 -8.26
C VAL A 531 3.11 17.64 -8.24
N ARG A 532 2.65 18.40 -7.24
CA ARG A 532 1.26 18.86 -7.15
C ARG A 532 0.99 20.05 -8.07
N GLY A 533 -0.12 20.01 -8.79
CA GLY A 533 -0.56 21.10 -9.67
C GLY A 533 -1.09 22.35 -8.93
N GLY A 534 -1.52 22.23 -7.68
CA GLY A 534 -2.14 23.31 -6.91
C GLY A 534 -2.08 23.13 -5.38
N GLU A 535 -2.76 24.00 -4.65
CA GLU A 535 -3.02 23.82 -3.22
C GLU A 535 -4.29 23.00 -2.98
N ALA A 536 -4.40 22.41 -1.79
CA ALA A 536 -5.60 21.68 -1.41
C ALA A 536 -6.77 22.64 -1.18
N GLY A 537 -7.85 22.46 -1.94
CA GLY A 537 -9.13 23.10 -1.67
C GLY A 537 -9.81 22.54 -0.42
N GLN A 538 -10.98 23.08 -0.09
CA GLN A 538 -11.78 22.56 1.03
C GLN A 538 -12.47 21.24 0.66
N GLY A 539 -12.44 20.27 1.58
CA GLY A 539 -13.07 18.95 1.41
C GLY A 539 -12.28 18.00 0.50
N ARG A 540 -12.95 16.91 0.07
CA ARG A 540 -12.38 15.86 -0.78
C ARG A 540 -12.36 16.29 -2.25
N GLN A 541 -11.17 16.50 -2.80
CA GLN A 541 -10.99 16.94 -4.19
C GLN A 541 -9.80 16.24 -4.86
N TRP A 542 -9.98 15.91 -6.13
CA TRP A 542 -8.91 15.39 -6.98
C TRP A 542 -7.97 16.52 -7.39
N GLN A 543 -6.69 16.36 -7.07
CA GLN A 543 -5.62 17.27 -7.46
C GLN A 543 -4.76 16.64 -8.54
N PRO A 544 -4.54 17.31 -9.68
CA PRO A 544 -3.66 16.80 -10.72
C PRO A 544 -2.22 16.71 -10.20
N LEU A 545 -1.57 15.61 -10.52
CA LEU A 545 -0.17 15.36 -10.28
C LEU A 545 0.57 15.34 -11.61
N GLN A 546 1.75 15.94 -11.65
CA GLN A 546 2.59 15.96 -12.85
C GLN A 546 3.88 15.21 -12.57
N TRP A 547 4.29 14.42 -13.55
CA TRP A 547 5.59 13.76 -13.58
C TRP A 547 6.55 14.66 -14.32
N GLU A 548 7.58 15.13 -13.63
CA GLU A 548 8.61 15.97 -14.19
C GLU A 548 9.97 15.30 -14.05
N SER A 549 10.93 15.65 -14.92
CA SER A 549 12.32 15.29 -14.67
C SER A 549 12.79 16.05 -13.42
N ALA A 550 13.34 15.33 -12.44
CA ALA A 550 14.30 15.94 -11.53
C ALA A 550 15.52 16.35 -12.37
N ALA A 551 16.14 17.49 -12.05
CA ALA A 551 17.11 18.15 -12.92
C ALA A 551 18.18 17.19 -13.48
N PRO A 552 18.69 17.40 -14.72
CA PRO A 552 19.61 16.45 -15.35
C PRO A 552 20.85 16.22 -14.49
N ARG A 553 21.30 14.96 -14.44
CA ARG A 553 22.63 14.61 -13.93
C ARG A 553 23.65 15.46 -14.69
N ARG A 554 24.39 16.31 -13.98
CA ARG A 554 25.55 17.00 -14.55
C ARG A 554 26.73 16.05 -14.65
#